data_AF-A0A914A669-F1
#
_entry.id   AF-A0A914A669-F1
#
_cell.length_a   1.000
_cell.length_b   1.000
_cell.length_c   1.000
_cell.angle_alpha   90.00
_cell.angle_beta   90.00
_cell.angle_gamma   90.00
#
_symmetry.space_group_name_H-M   'P 1'
#
loop_
_entity.id
_entity.type
_entity.pdbx_description
1 polymer ?
#
loop_
_entity_poly.entity_id
_entity_poly.type
_entity_poly.pdbx_seq_one_letter_code
_entity_poly.pdbx_strand_id
1 'polypeptide(L)'
;MAVREVFTSVLVVLTVFLASRDGAWGRPSGAPTAACTTLTPGHLNNGQPISAQAFASPYVIKVQPTKYTPGQPVTVTIESSFSFRGILLQARSGDTPVGTWQAPIGYQLLQCTNPGDSLTHTSMDLKAGGAQFTWTPPNSATGIIKIMGTIALQKEIFWTGHVAAISPASGVPTADCASEPCVNGLCFQGSPGVHFCSCDSGFEGPTCSSQIYSPYCMDGRVCGMGGTCYQSSTTPGTYFCVCDTMHTGADCMTEITACNPNPCQNSGTCALNGSGFSCTCPTGYTGTMCETVPPPNACDSNPCMNGGVCTASGNTHTCNCQDGFTGANCETQVDCSPSYPCENQGTCNANGQCMCPTGYTGNRCQTTVTTLPPLLTTAQLTTQIPSLACESDPCQNGGTCRDGTGNSYNCECAGGYQGLNCETAADTCVVGMTCMNGGSCSASSGQICVCAAGFTGTNCDTTETNYCTSNPCKNGGTCISINDRFTCACKNGYVGQTCTTLTTNGNGTNSQTGLPLEIWWIALIALIGLLLIIIAIAVCVTVIRSGDSDQAHIIGNRNAKGYP
;
A
#
# COMPACT_ATOMS: atom_id res chain seq x y z
N MET A 1 -42.89 28.89 44.82
CA MET A 1 -42.53 29.52 43.52
C MET A 1 -41.19 29.03 42.99
N ALA A 2 -40.13 28.96 43.80
CA ALA A 2 -38.81 28.48 43.35
C ALA A 2 -38.78 27.05 42.75
N VAL A 3 -39.61 26.11 43.22
CA VAL A 3 -39.65 24.73 42.69
C VAL A 3 -40.27 24.65 41.28
N ARG A 4 -41.13 25.62 40.92
CA ARG A 4 -41.80 25.65 39.60
C ARG A 4 -40.87 26.16 38.50
N GLU A 5 -39.95 27.07 38.84
CA GLU A 5 -38.94 27.59 37.91
C GLU A 5 -37.82 26.58 37.66
N VAL A 6 -37.39 25.84 38.69
CA VAL A 6 -36.39 24.77 38.51
C VAL A 6 -36.90 23.66 37.60
N PHE A 7 -38.19 23.28 37.70
CA PHE A 7 -38.77 22.27 36.80
C PHE A 7 -38.92 22.75 35.36
N THR A 8 -39.17 24.04 35.12
CA THR A 8 -39.22 24.59 33.74
C THR A 8 -37.82 24.69 33.13
N SER A 9 -36.81 25.08 33.92
CA SER A 9 -35.42 25.10 33.47
C SER A 9 -34.86 23.70 33.20
N VAL A 10 -35.19 22.70 34.02
CA VAL A 10 -34.77 21.31 33.80
C VAL A 10 -35.47 20.70 32.58
N LEU A 11 -36.75 21.00 32.34
CA LEU A 11 -37.45 20.52 31.14
C LEU A 11 -36.88 21.16 29.86
N VAL A 12 -36.54 22.46 29.89
CA VAL A 12 -35.90 23.15 28.76
C VAL A 12 -34.51 22.57 28.50
N VAL A 13 -33.71 22.34 29.53
CA VAL A 13 -32.39 21.71 29.40
C VAL A 13 -32.51 20.27 28.92
N LEU A 14 -33.50 19.48 29.36
CA LEU A 14 -33.73 18.13 28.85
C LEU A 14 -34.21 18.15 27.39
N THR A 15 -35.04 19.10 26.96
CA THR A 15 -35.44 19.24 25.56
C THR A 15 -34.30 19.72 24.67
N VAL A 16 -33.38 20.56 25.19
CA VAL A 16 -32.17 20.97 24.48
C VAL A 16 -31.15 19.82 24.42
N PHE A 17 -31.02 19.02 25.47
CA PHE A 17 -30.16 17.82 25.48
C PHE A 17 -30.71 16.67 24.63
N LEU A 18 -32.04 16.53 24.53
CA LEU A 18 -32.69 15.57 23.63
C LEU A 18 -32.64 16.07 22.17
N ALA A 19 -32.79 17.37 21.92
CA ALA A 19 -32.58 17.96 20.59
C ALA A 19 -31.11 17.94 20.13
N SER A 20 -30.14 17.95 21.05
CA SER A 20 -28.72 17.75 20.71
C SER A 20 -28.33 16.27 20.56
N ARG A 21 -29.24 15.33 20.88
CA ARG A 21 -29.02 13.88 20.75
C ARG A 21 -29.56 13.28 19.45
N ASP A 22 -30.18 14.08 18.60
CA ASP A 22 -30.55 13.68 17.23
C ASP A 22 -29.33 13.55 16.29
N GLY A 23 -28.12 13.86 16.77
CA GLY A 23 -26.87 13.75 16.00
C GLY A 23 -26.23 12.35 15.90
N ALA A 24 -26.81 11.32 16.53
CA ALA A 24 -26.14 10.00 16.64
C ALA A 24 -26.68 8.89 15.72
N TRP A 25 -27.80 9.10 15.00
CA TRP A 25 -28.31 8.18 13.98
C TRP A 25 -28.99 8.92 12.80
N GLY A 26 -28.44 10.08 12.42
CA GLY A 26 -28.90 10.80 11.24
C GLY A 26 -28.65 9.99 9.98
N ARG A 27 -29.73 9.55 9.31
CA ARG A 27 -29.68 9.05 7.93
C ARG A 27 -28.89 10.04 7.06
N PRO A 28 -28.27 9.61 5.94
CA PRO A 28 -27.51 10.50 5.06
C PRO A 28 -28.41 11.54 4.36
N SER A 29 -28.80 12.58 5.08
CA SER A 29 -29.39 13.78 4.53
C SER A 29 -28.26 14.56 3.86
N GLY A 30 -28.34 14.77 2.55
CA GLY A 30 -27.33 15.54 1.81
C GLY A 30 -27.14 16.98 2.29
N ALA A 31 -26.66 17.86 1.42
CA ALA A 31 -26.25 19.20 1.83
C ALA A 31 -27.39 20.00 2.51
N PRO A 32 -27.11 20.72 3.62
CA PRO A 32 -28.08 21.57 4.28
C PRO A 32 -28.37 22.83 3.46
N THR A 33 -29.48 23.52 3.73
CA THR A 33 -29.82 24.80 3.07
C THR A 33 -28.74 25.87 3.28
N ALA A 34 -27.97 25.82 4.37
CA ALA A 34 -26.83 26.71 4.58
C ALA A 34 -25.74 26.57 3.48
N ALA A 35 -25.64 25.40 2.84
CA ALA A 35 -24.71 25.15 1.74
C ALA A 35 -25.07 25.91 0.46
N CYS A 36 -26.29 26.44 0.33
CA CYS A 36 -26.76 27.08 -0.89
C CYS A 36 -25.93 28.30 -1.32
N THR A 37 -25.32 29.02 -0.38
CA THR A 37 -24.57 30.25 -0.65
C THR A 37 -23.17 29.96 -1.16
N THR A 38 -22.44 29.08 -0.48
CA THR A 38 -21.04 28.75 -0.78
C THR A 38 -20.86 27.46 -1.59
N LEU A 39 -21.94 26.71 -1.80
CA LEU A 39 -21.94 25.33 -2.30
C LEU A 39 -21.09 24.37 -1.45
N THR A 40 -20.77 24.73 -0.21
CA THR A 40 -20.00 23.88 0.69
C THR A 40 -20.93 22.94 1.45
N PRO A 41 -20.75 21.61 1.39
CA PRO A 41 -21.72 20.63 1.88
C PRO A 41 -21.80 20.53 3.42
N GLY A 42 -20.99 21.30 4.15
CA GLY A 42 -21.01 21.34 5.62
C GLY A 42 -20.43 20.09 6.29
N HIS A 43 -19.57 19.33 5.60
CA HIS A 43 -18.92 18.16 6.18
C HIS A 43 -18.02 18.54 7.36
N LEU A 44 -18.14 17.80 8.48
CA LEU A 44 -17.38 18.03 9.71
C LEU A 44 -16.50 16.82 10.06
N ASN A 45 -15.24 17.06 10.41
CA ASN A 45 -14.35 16.07 11.03
C ASN A 45 -14.13 16.45 12.50
N ASN A 46 -14.59 15.62 13.44
CA ASN A 46 -14.53 15.90 14.88
C ASN A 46 -15.05 17.30 15.27
N GLY A 47 -16.13 17.75 14.60
CA GLY A 47 -16.74 19.06 14.82
C GLY A 47 -16.07 20.23 14.07
N GLN A 48 -14.95 19.99 13.36
CA GLN A 48 -14.28 21.01 12.55
C GLN A 48 -14.73 20.97 11.08
N PRO A 49 -14.97 22.11 10.41
CA PRO A 49 -15.30 22.16 8.99
C PRO A 49 -14.20 21.57 8.12
N ILE A 50 -14.59 20.72 7.17
CA ILE A 50 -13.68 20.19 6.14
C ILE A 50 -13.73 21.14 4.94
N SER A 51 -12.57 21.56 4.45
CA SER A 51 -12.44 22.38 3.25
C SER A 51 -12.51 21.52 1.98
N ALA A 52 -12.95 22.14 0.87
CA ALA A 52 -12.90 21.51 -0.44
C ALA A 52 -11.45 21.18 -0.81
N GLN A 53 -11.27 20.12 -1.61
CA GLN A 53 -9.94 19.76 -2.11
C GLN A 53 -9.38 20.89 -2.97
N ALA A 54 -8.10 21.23 -2.76
CA ALA A 54 -7.41 22.28 -3.50
C ALA A 54 -6.91 21.81 -4.87
N PHE A 55 -6.84 20.50 -5.11
CA PHE A 55 -6.41 19.92 -6.38
C PHE A 55 -7.59 19.77 -7.36
N ALA A 56 -7.26 19.65 -8.66
CA ALA A 56 -8.26 19.58 -9.72
C ALA A 56 -9.24 18.42 -9.51
N SER A 57 -10.52 18.70 -9.72
CA SER A 57 -11.55 17.70 -9.55
C SER A 57 -11.61 16.75 -10.74
N PRO A 58 -11.78 15.43 -10.52
CA PRO A 58 -11.88 14.45 -11.60
C PRO A 58 -13.26 14.43 -12.29
N TYR A 59 -14.17 15.34 -11.92
CA TYR A 59 -15.53 15.40 -12.46
C TYR A 59 -15.75 16.67 -13.28
N VAL A 60 -16.51 16.57 -14.36
CA VAL A 60 -16.87 17.71 -15.22
C VAL A 60 -18.38 17.80 -15.34
N ILE A 61 -18.94 19.00 -15.18
CA ILE A 61 -20.36 19.25 -15.44
C ILE A 61 -20.51 19.61 -16.90
N LYS A 62 -21.33 18.85 -17.63
CA LYS A 62 -21.75 19.18 -18.99
C LYS A 62 -23.25 19.45 -19.05
N VAL A 63 -23.63 20.34 -19.96
CA VAL A 63 -25.04 20.73 -20.18
C VAL A 63 -25.43 20.46 -21.63
N GLN A 64 -26.59 19.87 -21.83
CA GLN A 64 -27.16 19.64 -23.15
C GLN A 64 -28.67 19.86 -23.14
N PRO A 65 -29.23 20.67 -24.07
CA PRO A 65 -28.52 21.49 -25.06
C PRO A 65 -27.68 22.63 -24.41
N THR A 66 -26.68 23.14 -25.13
CA THR A 66 -25.86 24.30 -24.68
C THR A 66 -26.60 25.64 -24.77
N LYS A 67 -27.81 25.63 -25.32
CA LYS A 67 -28.75 26.76 -25.35
C LYS A 67 -30.06 26.34 -24.69
N TYR A 68 -30.61 27.18 -23.82
CA TYR A 68 -31.87 26.91 -23.13
C TYR A 68 -33.03 27.73 -23.71
N THR A 69 -34.22 27.16 -23.66
CA THR A 69 -35.48 27.89 -23.84
C THR A 69 -36.21 27.85 -22.49
N PRO A 70 -36.69 28.99 -21.94
CA PRO A 70 -37.44 29.00 -20.70
C PRO A 70 -38.55 27.94 -20.67
N GLY A 71 -38.64 27.18 -19.57
CA GLY A 71 -39.60 26.08 -19.41
C GLY A 71 -39.24 24.77 -20.10
N GLN A 72 -38.21 24.70 -20.95
CA GLN A 72 -37.74 23.45 -21.55
C GLN A 72 -36.64 22.79 -20.72
N PRO A 73 -36.69 21.46 -20.51
CA PRO A 73 -35.70 20.77 -19.69
C PRO A 73 -34.31 20.76 -20.34
N VAL A 74 -33.29 20.86 -19.49
CA VAL A 74 -31.86 20.78 -19.83
C VAL A 74 -31.26 19.61 -19.06
N THR A 75 -30.54 18.75 -19.78
CA THR A 75 -29.79 17.64 -19.18
C THR A 75 -28.44 18.14 -18.70
N VAL A 76 -28.13 17.84 -17.44
CA VAL A 76 -26.87 18.13 -16.77
C VAL A 76 -26.19 16.80 -16.45
N THR A 77 -25.02 16.57 -17.02
CA THR A 77 -24.26 15.32 -16.87
C THR A 77 -23.00 15.56 -16.05
N ILE A 78 -22.74 14.67 -15.08
CA ILE A 78 -21.49 14.65 -14.32
C ILE A 78 -20.54 13.65 -14.98
N GLU A 79 -19.72 14.09 -15.92
CA GLU A 79 -18.77 13.23 -16.61
C GLU A 79 -17.53 12.94 -15.77
N SER A 80 -17.19 11.66 -15.64
CA SER A 80 -15.94 11.18 -15.03
C SER A 80 -15.77 9.69 -15.31
N SER A 81 -14.53 9.19 -15.23
CA SER A 81 -14.24 7.75 -15.10
C SER A 81 -14.41 7.24 -13.66
N PHE A 82 -14.54 8.15 -12.69
CA PHE A 82 -14.66 7.84 -11.27
C PHE A 82 -16.11 7.94 -10.81
N SER A 83 -16.45 7.14 -9.80
CA SER A 83 -17.74 7.20 -9.11
C SER A 83 -17.73 8.22 -7.98
N PHE A 84 -18.90 8.69 -7.53
CA PHE A 84 -19.04 9.65 -6.42
C PHE A 84 -20.19 9.26 -5.49
N ARG A 85 -20.26 9.83 -4.29
CA ARG A 85 -21.29 9.51 -3.30
C ARG A 85 -22.20 10.68 -2.97
N GLY A 86 -21.64 11.89 -2.86
CA GLY A 86 -22.39 13.10 -2.56
C GLY A 86 -22.43 14.05 -3.74
N ILE A 87 -23.54 14.77 -3.87
CA ILE A 87 -23.68 15.85 -4.84
C ILE A 87 -24.54 16.98 -4.26
N LEU A 88 -24.24 18.21 -4.66
CA LEU A 88 -25.08 19.40 -4.54
C LEU A 88 -25.00 20.15 -5.87
N LEU A 89 -26.14 20.31 -6.56
CA LEU A 89 -26.26 21.06 -7.82
C LEU A 89 -27.15 22.28 -7.64
N GLN A 90 -26.79 23.37 -8.30
CA GLN A 90 -27.53 24.63 -8.26
C GLN A 90 -27.30 25.42 -9.54
N ALA A 91 -28.36 25.95 -10.13
CA ALA A 91 -28.25 26.86 -11.27
C ALA A 91 -28.37 28.30 -10.77
N ARG A 92 -27.52 29.21 -11.26
CA ARG A 92 -27.56 30.63 -10.87
C ARG A 92 -27.61 31.59 -12.04
N SER A 93 -28.40 32.65 -11.88
CA SER A 93 -28.31 33.88 -12.67
C SER A 93 -27.61 34.93 -11.79
N GLY A 94 -26.39 35.32 -12.17
CA GLY A 94 -25.49 36.01 -11.23
C GLY A 94 -25.23 35.14 -10.00
N ASP A 95 -25.52 35.68 -8.81
CA ASP A 95 -25.41 34.96 -7.53
C ASP A 95 -26.73 34.39 -7.01
N THR A 96 -27.82 34.54 -7.76
CA THR A 96 -29.16 34.10 -7.31
C THR A 96 -29.50 32.71 -7.88
N PRO A 97 -29.83 31.72 -7.03
CA PRO A 97 -30.37 30.43 -7.46
C PRO A 97 -31.66 30.56 -8.29
N VAL A 98 -31.73 29.86 -9.42
CA VAL A 98 -32.86 29.94 -10.37
C VAL A 98 -33.26 28.59 -10.96
N GLY A 99 -34.53 28.49 -11.35
CA GLY A 99 -35.09 27.31 -12.00
C GLY A 99 -35.44 26.20 -11.05
N THR A 100 -35.69 25.03 -11.61
CA THR A 100 -36.18 23.88 -10.84
C THR A 100 -35.50 22.61 -11.31
N TRP A 101 -34.93 21.87 -10.36
CA TRP A 101 -34.36 20.55 -10.59
C TRP A 101 -35.42 19.47 -10.45
N GLN A 102 -35.25 18.38 -11.18
CA GLN A 102 -35.96 17.14 -10.92
C GLN A 102 -35.09 16.26 -10.02
N ALA A 103 -35.67 15.69 -8.96
CA ALA A 103 -34.99 14.77 -8.05
C ALA A 103 -35.29 13.30 -8.43
N PRO A 104 -34.31 12.54 -8.96
CA PRO A 104 -34.43 11.10 -9.11
C PRO A 104 -34.46 10.39 -7.75
N ILE A 105 -34.71 9.08 -7.75
CA ILE A 105 -34.59 8.24 -6.55
C ILE A 105 -33.17 8.38 -5.97
N GLY A 106 -33.06 8.59 -4.65
CA GLY A 106 -31.78 8.82 -3.98
C GLY A 106 -31.32 10.28 -3.96
N TYR A 107 -32.18 11.21 -4.40
CA TYR A 107 -31.95 12.65 -4.35
C TYR A 107 -33.14 13.38 -3.74
N GLN A 108 -32.92 14.63 -3.34
CA GLN A 108 -33.92 15.54 -2.80
C GLN A 108 -33.67 16.96 -3.31
N LEU A 109 -34.74 17.73 -3.28
CA LEU A 109 -34.74 19.14 -3.64
C LEU A 109 -34.49 20.00 -2.41
N LEU A 110 -33.70 21.05 -2.58
CA LEU A 110 -33.51 22.09 -1.58
C LEU A 110 -34.30 23.34 -1.99
N GLN A 111 -34.70 24.11 -0.99
CA GLN A 111 -35.27 25.44 -1.17
C GLN A 111 -34.24 26.46 -0.69
N CYS A 112 -33.38 26.92 -1.59
CA CYS A 112 -32.40 27.96 -1.26
C CYS A 112 -33.04 29.34 -1.32
N THR A 113 -33.57 29.69 -2.48
CA THR A 113 -34.38 30.88 -2.75
C THR A 113 -35.81 30.46 -3.05
N ASN A 114 -35.98 29.51 -3.96
CA ASN A 114 -37.26 28.97 -4.39
C ASN A 114 -37.29 27.44 -4.22
N PRO A 115 -38.46 26.82 -4.02
CA PRO A 115 -38.56 25.38 -3.90
C PRO A 115 -37.97 24.66 -5.13
N GLY A 116 -36.96 23.83 -4.91
CA GLY A 116 -36.35 23.01 -5.95
C GLY A 116 -35.32 23.70 -6.83
N ASP A 117 -34.85 24.89 -6.47
CA ASP A 117 -33.78 25.59 -7.19
C ASP A 117 -32.40 24.93 -7.07
N SER A 118 -32.27 23.98 -6.15
CA SER A 118 -31.07 23.21 -5.92
C SER A 118 -31.40 21.75 -5.59
N LEU A 119 -30.45 20.86 -5.87
CA LEU A 119 -30.60 19.41 -5.72
C LEU A 119 -29.44 18.84 -4.92
N THR A 120 -29.73 17.91 -4.01
CA THR A 120 -28.72 17.15 -3.28
C THR A 120 -29.10 15.68 -3.18
N HIS A 121 -28.15 14.83 -2.82
CA HIS A 121 -28.39 13.41 -2.51
C HIS A 121 -29.18 13.18 -1.21
N THR A 122 -29.82 12.01 -1.09
CA THR A 122 -30.44 11.46 0.15
C THR A 122 -29.82 10.14 0.59
N SER A 123 -28.86 9.61 -0.17
CA SER A 123 -28.10 8.40 0.17
C SER A 123 -26.63 8.53 -0.22
N MET A 124 -25.78 7.82 0.53
CA MET A 124 -24.33 7.70 0.27
C MET A 124 -24.00 6.59 -0.74
N ASP A 125 -25.00 6.08 -1.44
CA ASP A 125 -24.81 5.05 -2.45
C ASP A 125 -23.89 5.56 -3.55
N LEU A 126 -23.07 4.66 -4.07
CA LEU A 126 -22.09 4.96 -5.08
C LEU A 126 -22.81 5.25 -6.41
N LYS A 127 -22.49 6.39 -7.02
CA LYS A 127 -23.07 6.90 -8.26
C LYS A 127 -22.00 6.85 -9.35
N ALA A 128 -22.38 6.40 -10.54
CA ALA A 128 -21.46 6.30 -11.66
C ALA A 128 -21.03 7.69 -12.18
N GLY A 129 -19.78 7.79 -12.65
CA GLY A 129 -19.37 8.87 -13.52
C GLY A 129 -20.16 8.78 -14.83
N GLY A 130 -20.90 9.83 -15.16
CA GLY A 130 -21.93 9.86 -16.20
C GLY A 130 -23.37 10.05 -15.69
N ALA A 131 -23.57 10.26 -14.37
CA ALA A 131 -24.89 10.53 -13.80
C ALA A 131 -25.54 11.77 -14.44
N GLN A 132 -26.83 11.67 -14.77
CA GLN A 132 -27.60 12.73 -15.43
C GLN A 132 -28.69 13.28 -14.52
N PHE A 133 -28.89 14.60 -14.63
CA PHE A 133 -29.86 15.37 -13.87
C PHE A 133 -30.62 16.29 -14.81
N THR A 134 -31.88 16.59 -14.48
CA THR A 134 -32.69 17.49 -15.29
C THR A 134 -32.91 18.79 -14.54
N TRP A 135 -32.58 19.90 -15.20
CA TRP A 135 -32.87 21.25 -14.73
C TRP A 135 -33.77 21.97 -15.73
N THR A 136 -34.80 22.66 -15.24
CA THR A 136 -35.71 23.45 -16.06
C THR A 136 -35.52 24.93 -15.75
N PRO A 137 -35.15 25.77 -16.73
CA PRO A 137 -35.06 27.21 -16.56
C PRO A 137 -36.44 27.82 -16.26
N PRO A 138 -36.54 28.80 -15.36
CA PRO A 138 -37.81 29.48 -15.07
C PRO A 138 -38.25 30.33 -16.27
N ASN A 139 -39.54 30.63 -16.38
CA ASN A 139 -40.09 31.44 -17.47
C ASN A 139 -39.47 32.85 -17.57
N SER A 140 -38.96 33.38 -16.45
CA SER A 140 -38.27 34.67 -16.36
C SER A 140 -36.77 34.60 -16.68
N ALA A 141 -36.22 33.43 -17.02
CA ALA A 141 -34.79 33.25 -17.24
C ALA A 141 -34.30 34.02 -18.47
N THR A 142 -33.42 34.99 -18.24
CA THR A 142 -32.74 35.76 -19.27
C THR A 142 -31.24 35.75 -19.02
N GLY A 143 -30.44 35.91 -20.08
CA GLY A 143 -28.99 35.91 -20.00
C GLY A 143 -28.36 34.54 -19.76
N ILE A 144 -27.11 34.53 -19.31
CA ILE A 144 -26.34 33.30 -19.11
C ILE A 144 -26.63 32.73 -17.73
N ILE A 145 -26.92 31.44 -17.67
CA ILE A 145 -27.09 30.70 -16.41
C ILE A 145 -25.86 29.85 -16.16
N LYS A 146 -25.34 29.91 -14.92
CA LYS A 146 -24.24 29.07 -14.44
C LYS A 146 -24.81 27.87 -13.72
N ILE A 147 -24.63 26.68 -14.27
CA ILE A 147 -24.90 25.41 -13.59
C ILE A 147 -23.68 25.09 -12.74
N MET A 148 -23.86 25.15 -11.43
CA MET A 148 -22.81 24.92 -10.46
C MET A 148 -22.99 23.62 -9.71
N GLY A 149 -21.89 23.03 -9.28
CA GLY A 149 -21.94 21.81 -8.50
C GLY A 149 -20.80 21.60 -7.52
N THR A 150 -21.13 20.81 -6.51
CA THR A 150 -20.20 20.23 -5.56
C THR A 150 -20.36 18.73 -5.60
N ILE A 151 -19.26 18.01 -5.74
CA ILE A 151 -19.24 16.56 -5.89
C ILE A 151 -18.33 16.00 -4.81
N ALA A 152 -18.82 15.01 -4.07
CA ALA A 152 -18.12 14.38 -2.97
C ALA A 152 -17.88 12.91 -3.26
N LEU A 153 -16.62 12.49 -3.22
CA LEU A 153 -16.25 11.07 -3.28
C LEU A 153 -16.59 10.39 -1.94
N GLN A 154 -16.31 11.08 -0.85
CA GLN A 154 -16.64 10.69 0.52
C GLN A 154 -16.73 11.93 1.42
N LYS A 155 -16.97 11.74 2.71
CA LYS A 155 -17.17 12.83 3.67
C LYS A 155 -15.97 13.78 3.73
N GLU A 156 -14.75 13.25 3.67
CA GLU A 156 -13.52 14.04 3.79
C GLU A 156 -13.04 14.60 2.45
N ILE A 157 -13.54 14.08 1.32
CA ILE A 157 -13.01 14.36 -0.02
C ILE A 157 -14.15 14.84 -0.92
N PHE A 158 -14.18 16.15 -1.18
CA PHE A 158 -15.14 16.79 -2.08
C PHE A 158 -14.55 18.02 -2.77
N TRP A 159 -15.13 18.35 -3.93
CA TRP A 159 -14.76 19.52 -4.73
C TRP A 159 -15.97 20.42 -4.91
N THR A 160 -15.75 21.73 -4.91
CA THR A 160 -16.77 22.78 -5.08
C THR A 160 -16.46 23.62 -6.30
N GLY A 161 -17.44 24.39 -6.78
CA GLY A 161 -17.18 25.43 -7.80
C GLY A 161 -17.01 24.87 -9.21
N HIS A 162 -17.50 23.65 -9.47
CA HIS A 162 -17.68 23.19 -10.84
C HIS A 162 -18.72 24.07 -11.52
N VAL A 163 -18.43 24.57 -12.72
CA VAL A 163 -19.35 25.45 -13.45
C VAL A 163 -19.46 25.03 -14.91
N ALA A 164 -20.70 24.93 -15.40
CA ALA A 164 -21.02 24.96 -16.81
C ALA A 164 -21.92 26.16 -17.10
N ALA A 165 -21.77 26.80 -18.25
CA ALA A 165 -22.61 27.92 -18.65
C ALA A 165 -23.61 27.49 -19.74
N ILE A 166 -24.83 28.04 -19.68
CA ILE A 166 -25.86 27.83 -20.69
C ILE A 166 -26.51 29.17 -21.07
N SER A 167 -26.66 29.44 -22.37
CA SER A 167 -27.17 30.71 -22.90
C SER A 167 -28.61 30.58 -23.42
N PRO A 168 -29.39 31.66 -23.60
CA PRO A 168 -30.73 31.57 -24.14
C PRO A 168 -30.72 31.19 -25.63
N ALA A 169 -31.76 30.48 -26.09
CA ALA A 169 -31.93 30.11 -27.49
C ALA A 169 -32.32 31.31 -28.37
N SER A 170 -33.06 32.28 -27.82
CA SER A 170 -33.47 33.53 -28.50
C SER A 170 -32.66 34.72 -27.98
N GLY A 171 -31.47 34.97 -28.54
CA GLY A 171 -30.60 36.08 -28.11
C GLY A 171 -29.29 36.20 -28.90
N VAL A 172 -29.42 36.78 -30.10
CA VAL A 172 -28.48 37.53 -30.97
C VAL A 172 -26.95 37.31 -30.82
N PRO A 173 -26.24 36.86 -31.88
CA PRO A 173 -24.83 37.18 -32.03
C PRO A 173 -24.72 38.65 -32.45
N THR A 174 -24.36 39.56 -31.56
CA THR A 174 -23.95 40.90 -32.01
C THR A 174 -22.54 40.82 -32.64
N ALA A 175 -22.22 41.79 -33.48
CA ALA A 175 -21.10 41.80 -34.43
C ALA A 175 -19.73 41.41 -33.83
N ASP A 176 -19.51 41.63 -32.54
CA ASP A 176 -18.22 41.43 -31.87
C ASP A 176 -17.81 39.95 -31.71
N CYS A 177 -18.75 39.00 -31.74
CA CYS A 177 -18.46 37.56 -31.74
C CYS A 177 -18.66 36.91 -33.13
N ALA A 178 -19.02 37.67 -34.16
CA ALA A 178 -19.33 37.14 -35.49
C ALA A 178 -18.07 36.70 -36.28
N SER A 179 -16.89 37.16 -35.87
CA SER A 179 -15.59 36.78 -36.44
C SER A 179 -14.94 35.56 -35.76
N GLU A 180 -15.66 34.90 -34.85
CA GLU A 180 -15.14 33.78 -34.03
C GLU A 180 -13.78 34.08 -33.38
N PRO A 181 -13.65 35.17 -32.59
CA PRO A 181 -12.36 35.59 -32.03
C PRO A 181 -11.80 34.63 -30.97
N CYS A 182 -12.61 33.73 -30.42
CA CYS A 182 -12.19 32.73 -29.43
C CYS A 182 -11.89 31.40 -30.14
N VAL A 183 -10.61 31.06 -30.28
CA VAL A 183 -10.16 29.89 -31.07
C VAL A 183 -10.58 28.56 -30.42
N ASN A 184 -10.37 28.41 -29.10
CA ASN A 184 -10.74 27.23 -28.32
C ASN A 184 -11.58 27.67 -27.10
N GLY A 185 -12.78 28.18 -27.34
CA GLY A 185 -13.66 28.63 -26.27
C GLY A 185 -14.92 29.33 -26.77
N LEU A 186 -15.77 29.70 -25.83
CA LEU A 186 -17.01 30.42 -26.08
C LEU A 186 -16.79 31.94 -26.02
N CYS A 187 -17.35 32.66 -26.99
CA CYS A 187 -17.32 34.13 -27.04
C CYS A 187 -18.50 34.75 -26.28
N PHE A 188 -18.20 35.73 -25.43
CA PHE A 188 -19.14 36.51 -24.63
C PHE A 188 -19.05 37.96 -25.04
N GLN A 189 -20.20 38.64 -25.01
CA GLN A 189 -20.29 40.04 -25.40
C GLN A 189 -20.05 40.95 -24.20
N GLY A 190 -19.26 42.00 -24.41
CA GLY A 190 -19.00 43.06 -23.44
C GLY A 190 -19.73 44.36 -23.81
N SER A 191 -19.18 45.49 -23.38
CA SER A 191 -19.58 46.81 -23.90
C SER A 191 -19.36 46.90 -25.42
N PRO A 192 -20.03 47.81 -26.14
CA PRO A 192 -19.90 47.90 -27.60
C PRO A 192 -18.43 47.96 -28.06
N GLY A 193 -17.98 46.97 -28.86
CA GLY A 193 -16.59 46.84 -29.30
C GLY A 193 -15.68 46.00 -28.39
N VAL A 194 -16.23 45.36 -27.34
CA VAL A 194 -15.49 44.52 -26.40
C VAL A 194 -16.13 43.14 -26.35
N HIS A 195 -15.30 42.09 -26.47
CA HIS A 195 -15.70 40.70 -26.27
C HIS A 195 -14.80 40.05 -25.22
N PHE A 196 -15.28 38.97 -24.62
CA PHE A 196 -14.54 38.17 -23.65
C PHE A 196 -14.63 36.71 -24.06
N CYS A 197 -13.55 35.94 -23.95
CA CYS A 197 -13.56 34.52 -24.25
C CYS A 197 -13.54 33.71 -22.95
N SER A 198 -14.44 32.72 -22.81
CA SER A 198 -14.28 31.64 -21.83
C SER A 198 -13.67 30.47 -22.55
N CYS A 199 -12.44 30.15 -22.22
CA CYS A 199 -11.69 29.11 -22.90
C CYS A 199 -12.16 27.71 -22.51
N ASP A 200 -12.11 26.80 -23.47
CA ASP A 200 -12.26 25.38 -23.25
C ASP A 200 -11.09 24.86 -22.40
N SER A 201 -11.29 23.71 -21.75
CA SER A 201 -10.27 23.10 -20.88
C SER A 201 -8.93 22.97 -21.58
N GLY A 202 -7.88 23.56 -20.99
CA GLY A 202 -6.52 23.50 -21.52
C GLY A 202 -6.12 24.69 -22.40
N PHE A 203 -6.93 25.74 -22.49
CA PHE A 203 -6.61 26.97 -23.24
C PHE A 203 -6.80 28.23 -22.39
N GLU A 204 -5.97 29.25 -22.63
CA GLU A 204 -5.99 30.54 -21.94
C GLU A 204 -5.70 31.71 -22.90
N GLY A 205 -5.72 32.91 -22.33
CA GLY A 205 -5.49 34.15 -23.06
C GLY A 205 -6.77 34.77 -23.61
N PRO A 206 -6.67 36.00 -24.15
CA PRO A 206 -7.83 36.81 -24.53
C PRO A 206 -8.64 36.23 -25.69
N THR A 207 -8.05 35.34 -26.49
CA THR A 207 -8.68 34.66 -27.64
C THR A 207 -8.68 33.13 -27.51
N CYS A 208 -8.29 32.57 -26.35
CA CYS A 208 -8.17 31.13 -26.15
C CYS A 208 -7.29 30.41 -27.19
N SER A 209 -6.30 31.12 -27.72
CA SER A 209 -5.34 30.61 -28.71
C SER A 209 -4.08 30.03 -28.06
N SER A 210 -3.84 30.36 -26.79
CA SER A 210 -2.71 29.84 -26.03
C SER A 210 -3.14 28.57 -25.32
N GLN A 211 -2.40 27.47 -25.49
CA GLN A 211 -2.60 26.30 -24.65
C GLN A 211 -2.13 26.65 -23.23
N ILE A 212 -2.95 26.34 -22.23
CA ILE A 212 -2.52 26.33 -20.82
C ILE A 212 -1.40 25.30 -20.75
N TYR A 213 -0.16 25.79 -20.68
CA TYR A 213 0.93 24.96 -20.20
C TYR A 213 0.55 24.59 -18.77
N SER A 214 0.33 23.30 -18.55
CA SER A 214 -0.42 22.85 -17.38
C SER A 214 0.22 23.34 -16.06
N PRO A 215 -0.60 23.82 -15.10
CA PRO A 215 -0.10 24.40 -13.85
C PRO A 215 0.47 23.36 -12.85
N TYR A 216 0.47 22.05 -13.17
CA TYR A 216 0.85 20.99 -12.21
C TYR A 216 2.29 21.08 -11.70
N CYS A 217 3.22 21.63 -12.49
CA CYS A 217 4.63 21.74 -12.07
C CYS A 217 4.99 23.11 -11.48
N MET A 218 4.06 24.07 -11.39
CA MET A 218 4.35 25.45 -10.96
C MET A 218 4.15 25.68 -9.46
N ASP A 219 3.44 24.82 -8.73
CA ASP A 219 3.07 25.05 -7.32
C ASP A 219 3.79 24.16 -6.29
N GLY A 220 4.89 23.50 -6.70
CA GLY A 220 5.88 22.89 -5.80
C GLY A 220 5.41 21.79 -4.83
N ARG A 221 4.18 21.26 -4.98
CA ARG A 221 3.60 20.25 -4.05
C ARG A 221 3.02 19.00 -4.72
N VAL A 222 3.17 18.88 -6.04
CA VAL A 222 2.61 17.75 -6.79
C VAL A 222 3.54 16.54 -6.73
N CYS A 223 4.84 16.78 -6.83
CA CYS A 223 5.85 15.87 -6.35
C CYS A 223 6.27 16.41 -4.98
N GLY A 224 6.33 15.56 -3.97
CA GLY A 224 6.80 15.89 -2.62
C GLY A 224 8.18 16.52 -2.64
N MET A 225 8.69 16.95 -1.48
CA MET A 225 9.94 17.71 -1.40
C MET A 225 11.17 17.00 -2.00
N GLY A 226 11.07 15.71 -2.30
CA GLY A 226 12.08 14.95 -3.03
C GLY A 226 11.69 14.47 -4.42
N GLY A 227 10.96 15.27 -5.22
CA GLY A 227 10.68 14.91 -6.61
C GLY A 227 10.56 16.10 -7.57
N THR A 228 10.93 15.89 -8.83
CA THR A 228 10.80 16.86 -9.91
C THR A 228 9.64 16.48 -10.84
N CYS A 229 8.78 17.46 -11.15
CA CYS A 229 7.60 17.28 -11.98
C CYS A 229 7.93 17.42 -13.47
N TYR A 230 7.46 16.47 -14.29
CA TYR A 230 7.57 16.48 -15.75
C TYR A 230 6.20 16.37 -16.41
N GLN A 231 6.01 17.08 -17.52
CA GLN A 231 4.78 17.03 -18.32
C GLN A 231 4.76 15.75 -19.17
N SER A 232 3.62 15.09 -19.26
CA SER A 232 3.46 13.95 -20.17
C SER A 232 3.22 14.44 -21.60
N SER A 233 4.07 14.00 -22.54
CA SER A 233 3.93 14.33 -23.96
C SER A 233 2.85 13.53 -24.69
N THR A 234 2.31 12.48 -24.06
CA THR A 234 1.35 11.54 -24.68
C THR A 234 -0.09 11.77 -24.27
N THR A 235 -0.34 12.51 -23.18
CA THR A 235 -1.70 12.77 -22.68
C THR A 235 -1.80 14.21 -22.18
N PRO A 236 -2.44 15.12 -22.95
CA PRO A 236 -2.58 16.52 -22.59
C PRO A 236 -3.24 16.69 -21.21
N GLY A 237 -2.62 17.47 -20.33
CA GLY A 237 -3.12 17.70 -18.97
C GLY A 237 -2.73 16.64 -17.93
N THR A 238 -1.71 15.81 -18.21
CA THR A 238 -1.15 14.87 -17.23
C THR A 238 0.33 15.14 -16.97
N TYR A 239 0.79 14.76 -15.77
CA TYR A 239 2.17 14.95 -15.31
C TYR A 239 2.70 13.63 -14.73
N PHE A 240 4.01 13.51 -14.60
CA PHE A 240 4.66 12.44 -13.84
C PHE A 240 5.79 13.01 -12.97
N CYS A 241 6.02 12.39 -11.83
CA CYS A 241 7.07 12.77 -10.90
C CYS A 241 8.29 11.87 -11.09
N VAL A 242 9.48 12.48 -11.09
CA VAL A 242 10.76 11.77 -10.99
C VAL A 242 11.32 12.07 -9.62
N CYS A 243 11.41 11.05 -8.76
CA CYS A 243 11.88 11.21 -7.40
C CYS A 243 13.41 11.36 -7.33
N ASP A 244 13.87 12.09 -6.33
CA ASP A 244 15.26 12.13 -5.93
C ASP A 244 15.70 10.81 -5.29
N THR A 245 16.97 10.71 -4.91
CA THR A 245 17.56 9.47 -4.40
C THR A 245 17.01 9.02 -3.04
N MET A 246 16.22 9.86 -2.35
CA MET A 246 15.75 9.63 -0.98
C MET A 246 14.23 9.49 -0.89
N HIS A 247 13.50 9.53 -2.01
CA HIS A 247 12.04 9.44 -2.03
C HIS A 247 11.54 8.50 -3.12
N THR A 248 10.36 7.92 -2.90
CA THR A 248 9.69 6.98 -3.81
C THR A 248 8.18 7.21 -3.82
N GLY A 249 7.47 6.46 -4.68
CA GLY A 249 6.03 6.60 -4.90
C GLY A 249 5.69 7.56 -6.06
N ALA A 250 4.45 7.52 -6.51
CA ALA A 250 3.97 8.27 -7.69
C ALA A 250 4.02 9.80 -7.51
N ASP A 251 4.02 10.25 -6.27
CA ASP A 251 4.07 11.65 -5.84
C ASP A 251 5.37 11.98 -5.08
N CYS A 252 6.35 11.07 -4.99
CA CYS A 252 7.60 11.27 -4.26
C CYS A 252 7.43 11.76 -2.80
N MET A 253 6.31 11.42 -2.15
CA MET A 253 6.08 11.77 -0.74
C MET A 253 6.60 10.71 0.24
N THR A 254 6.98 9.54 -0.26
CA THR A 254 7.43 8.44 0.60
C THR A 254 8.94 8.50 0.74
N GLU A 255 9.46 8.80 1.92
CA GLU A 255 10.91 8.70 2.18
C GLU A 255 11.38 7.25 1.98
N ILE A 256 12.45 7.11 1.20
CA ILE A 256 13.21 5.87 1.11
C ILE A 256 13.95 5.73 2.43
N THR A 257 13.46 4.78 3.23
CA THR A 257 14.11 4.37 4.47
C THR A 257 14.67 2.98 4.30
N ALA A 258 15.48 2.53 5.24
CA ALA A 258 15.98 1.17 5.24
C ALA A 258 14.85 0.10 5.24
N CYS A 259 13.60 0.47 5.59
CA CYS A 259 12.42 -0.41 5.53
C CYS A 259 11.40 -0.02 4.45
N ASN A 260 11.68 0.94 3.58
CA ASN A 260 10.74 1.39 2.55
C ASN A 260 11.45 1.66 1.21
N PRO A 261 11.20 0.84 0.17
CA PRO A 261 10.32 -0.34 0.16
C PRO A 261 10.82 -1.45 1.11
N ASN A 262 9.91 -2.28 1.63
CA ASN A 262 10.24 -3.34 2.60
C ASN A 262 11.27 -4.32 2.01
N PRO A 263 12.52 -4.39 2.54
CA PRO A 263 13.56 -5.27 2.03
C PRO A 263 13.38 -6.73 2.46
N CYS A 264 12.48 -7.02 3.41
CA CYS A 264 12.26 -8.37 3.93
C CYS A 264 11.40 -9.19 2.96
N GLN A 265 11.99 -10.24 2.40
CA GLN A 265 11.37 -11.20 1.52
C GLN A 265 10.43 -12.16 2.27
N ASN A 266 9.66 -12.96 1.53
CA ASN A 266 8.80 -14.01 2.07
C ASN A 266 7.82 -13.53 3.16
N SER A 267 7.29 -12.31 3.02
CA SER A 267 6.40 -11.67 4.01
C SER A 267 7.06 -11.39 5.37
N GLY A 268 8.38 -11.21 5.40
CA GLY A 268 9.11 -10.76 6.58
C GLY A 268 8.71 -9.35 7.02
N THR A 269 8.77 -9.12 8.34
CA THR A 269 8.44 -7.81 8.93
C THR A 269 9.71 -6.99 9.13
N CYS A 270 9.79 -5.80 8.53
CA CYS A 270 10.93 -4.90 8.66
C CYS A 270 10.81 -3.97 9.87
N ALA A 271 11.90 -3.81 10.62
CA ALA A 271 12.04 -2.82 11.67
C ALA A 271 13.33 -2.00 11.45
N LEU A 272 13.25 -0.69 11.70
CA LEU A 272 14.42 0.20 11.64
C LEU A 272 15.39 -0.13 12.78
N ASN A 273 16.68 -0.26 12.46
CA ASN A 273 17.75 -0.50 13.44
C ASN A 273 18.88 0.51 13.22
N GLY A 274 18.83 1.63 13.95
CA GLY A 274 19.76 2.74 13.75
C GLY A 274 19.62 3.36 12.36
N SER A 275 20.72 3.41 11.60
CA SER A 275 20.74 3.85 10.20
C SER A 275 20.47 2.74 9.19
N GLY A 276 20.18 1.51 9.64
CA GLY A 276 19.89 0.35 8.80
C GLY A 276 18.52 -0.27 9.11
N PHE A 277 18.32 -1.53 8.70
CA PHE A 277 17.09 -2.28 8.94
C PHE A 277 17.37 -3.68 9.50
N SER A 278 16.34 -4.29 10.10
CA SER A 278 16.35 -5.67 10.56
C SER A 278 15.05 -6.34 10.16
N CYS A 279 15.14 -7.56 9.62
CA CYS A 279 13.98 -8.36 9.26
C CYS A 279 13.64 -9.38 10.35
N THR A 280 12.36 -9.47 10.69
CA THR A 280 11.80 -10.57 11.48
C THR A 280 11.18 -11.58 10.53
N CYS A 281 11.78 -12.76 10.44
CA CYS A 281 11.39 -13.77 9.47
C CYS A 281 10.23 -14.65 9.96
N PRO A 282 9.28 -15.00 9.08
CA PRO A 282 8.26 -16.00 9.39
C PRO A 282 8.89 -17.38 9.64
N THR A 283 8.18 -18.23 10.37
CA THR A 283 8.64 -19.58 10.75
C THR A 283 9.16 -20.36 9.55
N GLY A 284 10.39 -20.89 9.65
CA GLY A 284 11.06 -21.66 8.61
C GLY A 284 11.95 -20.84 7.68
N TYR A 285 11.74 -19.53 7.56
CA TYR A 285 12.59 -18.65 6.76
C TYR A 285 13.74 -18.10 7.59
N THR A 286 14.92 -18.01 6.98
CA THR A 286 16.14 -17.50 7.61
C THR A 286 16.87 -16.53 6.68
N GLY A 287 17.98 -15.95 7.12
CA GLY A 287 18.71 -14.92 6.37
C GLY A 287 18.37 -13.49 6.81
N THR A 288 19.20 -12.53 6.41
CA THR A 288 19.10 -11.13 6.87
C THR A 288 17.91 -10.39 6.27
N MET A 289 17.43 -10.84 5.11
CA MET A 289 16.25 -10.35 4.42
C MET A 289 15.16 -11.44 4.34
N CYS A 290 15.24 -12.52 5.13
CA CYS A 290 14.33 -13.66 5.06
C CYS A 290 14.30 -14.37 3.69
N GLU A 291 15.38 -14.24 2.93
CA GLU A 291 15.58 -14.79 1.58
C GLU A 291 15.81 -16.31 1.59
N THR A 292 16.30 -16.84 2.71
CA THR A 292 16.56 -18.27 2.83
C THR A 292 15.24 -18.97 3.13
N VAL A 293 14.67 -19.57 2.09
CA VAL A 293 13.57 -20.52 2.21
C VAL A 293 13.96 -21.68 3.12
N PRO A 294 13.05 -22.20 3.96
CA PRO A 294 13.28 -23.46 4.65
C PRO A 294 13.68 -24.52 3.61
N PRO A 295 14.63 -25.42 3.92
CA PRO A 295 14.87 -26.57 3.06
C PRO A 295 13.51 -27.25 2.82
N PRO A 296 13.15 -27.55 1.56
CA PRO A 296 11.88 -28.20 1.27
C PRO A 296 11.81 -29.44 2.15
N ASN A 297 10.72 -29.56 2.91
CA ASN A 297 10.51 -30.79 3.64
C ASN A 297 10.44 -31.90 2.59
N ALA A 298 11.17 -32.98 2.81
CA ALA A 298 11.30 -34.06 1.84
C ALA A 298 9.93 -34.68 1.43
N CYS A 299 8.85 -34.39 2.15
CA CYS A 299 7.48 -34.76 1.82
C CYS A 299 6.65 -33.72 1.05
N ASP A 300 7.13 -32.48 0.87
CA ASP A 300 6.36 -31.38 0.24
C ASP A 300 6.00 -31.66 -1.23
N SER A 301 6.81 -32.43 -1.93
CA SER A 301 6.57 -32.88 -3.31
C SER A 301 5.65 -34.11 -3.40
N ASN A 302 5.12 -34.61 -2.28
CA ASN A 302 4.36 -35.85 -2.18
C ASN A 302 5.05 -37.03 -2.92
N PRO A 303 6.28 -37.40 -2.53
CA PRO A 303 7.05 -38.41 -3.26
C PRO A 303 6.46 -39.82 -3.20
N CYS A 304 5.64 -40.15 -2.20
CA CYS A 304 5.05 -41.48 -2.02
C CYS A 304 3.83 -41.69 -2.92
N MET A 305 3.91 -42.69 -3.79
CA MET A 305 2.85 -43.08 -4.73
C MET A 305 1.87 -44.09 -4.08
N ASN A 306 0.76 -44.38 -4.78
CA ASN A 306 -0.20 -45.45 -4.44
C ASN A 306 -0.75 -45.41 -3.00
N GLY A 307 -0.91 -44.20 -2.44
CA GLY A 307 -1.46 -44.01 -1.08
C GLY A 307 -0.47 -44.27 0.06
N GLY A 308 0.83 -44.35 -0.24
CA GLY A 308 1.88 -44.44 0.78
C GLY A 308 1.94 -43.19 1.68
N VAL A 309 2.18 -43.39 2.97
CA VAL A 309 2.28 -42.30 3.96
C VAL A 309 3.74 -41.80 4.00
N CYS A 310 3.94 -40.52 3.67
CA CYS A 310 5.25 -39.90 3.71
C CYS A 310 5.61 -39.45 5.13
N THR A 311 6.82 -39.79 5.58
CA THR A 311 7.40 -39.29 6.83
C THR A 311 8.74 -38.61 6.54
N ALA A 312 8.89 -37.38 7.04
CA ALA A 312 10.08 -36.57 6.81
C ALA A 312 11.11 -36.79 7.93
N SER A 313 12.37 -37.01 7.55
CA SER A 313 13.51 -37.08 8.46
C SER A 313 14.63 -36.18 7.93
N GLY A 314 14.62 -34.91 8.36
CA GLY A 314 15.54 -33.89 7.84
C GLY A 314 15.33 -33.62 6.35
N ASN A 315 16.38 -33.74 5.55
CA ASN A 315 16.35 -33.56 4.09
C ASN A 315 15.98 -34.86 3.33
N THR A 316 15.59 -35.92 4.03
CA THR A 316 15.24 -37.23 3.44
C THR A 316 13.81 -37.61 3.80
N HIS A 317 13.15 -38.38 2.94
CA HIS A 317 11.80 -38.91 3.18
C HIS A 317 11.83 -40.43 3.32
N THR A 318 10.85 -40.97 4.02
CA THR A 318 10.56 -42.41 4.08
C THR A 318 9.08 -42.62 3.79
N CYS A 319 8.80 -43.45 2.78
CA CYS A 319 7.44 -43.82 2.40
C CYS A 319 7.03 -45.13 3.08
N ASN A 320 5.96 -45.08 3.87
CA ASN A 320 5.32 -46.28 4.39
C ASN A 320 4.25 -46.74 3.40
N CYS A 321 4.54 -47.81 2.67
CA CYS A 321 3.68 -48.29 1.59
C CYS A 321 2.44 -49.04 2.11
N GLN A 322 1.33 -48.90 1.40
CA GLN A 322 0.12 -49.69 1.63
C GLN A 322 0.33 -51.14 1.18
N ASP A 323 -0.46 -52.06 1.74
CA ASP A 323 -0.42 -53.48 1.40
C ASP A 323 -0.54 -53.69 -0.12
N GLY A 324 0.41 -54.46 -0.69
CA GLY A 324 0.48 -54.72 -2.13
C GLY A 324 1.36 -53.75 -2.93
N PHE A 325 2.06 -52.81 -2.29
CA PHE A 325 3.01 -51.90 -2.94
C PHE A 325 4.38 -51.90 -2.23
N THR A 326 5.45 -51.72 -3.01
CA THR A 326 6.84 -51.67 -2.55
C THR A 326 7.67 -50.67 -3.39
N GLY A 327 8.94 -50.51 -3.04
CA GLY A 327 9.84 -49.51 -3.64
C GLY A 327 10.06 -48.30 -2.72
N ALA A 328 11.06 -47.48 -3.05
CA ALA A 328 11.44 -46.33 -2.21
C ALA A 328 10.32 -45.27 -2.10
N ASN A 329 9.46 -45.23 -3.11
CA ASN A 329 8.32 -44.33 -3.22
C ASN A 329 6.99 -45.09 -3.39
N CYS A 330 6.93 -46.38 -3.05
CA CYS A 330 5.74 -47.23 -3.22
C CYS A 330 5.24 -47.35 -4.67
N GLU A 331 6.14 -47.19 -5.63
CA GLU A 331 5.87 -47.18 -7.07
C GLU A 331 5.63 -48.57 -7.66
N THR A 332 6.08 -49.63 -6.98
CA THR A 332 6.06 -50.99 -7.50
C THR A 332 4.87 -51.75 -6.91
N GLN A 333 3.94 -52.17 -7.75
CA GLN A 333 2.87 -53.08 -7.35
C GLN A 333 3.42 -54.50 -7.17
N VAL A 334 3.11 -55.12 -6.04
CA VAL A 334 3.51 -56.50 -5.72
C VAL A 334 2.36 -57.44 -6.08
N ASP A 335 2.58 -58.33 -7.05
CA ASP A 335 1.56 -59.25 -7.54
C ASP A 335 1.96 -60.73 -7.32
N CYS A 336 1.22 -61.44 -6.44
CA CYS A 336 1.23 -62.91 -6.26
C CYS A 336 -0.01 -63.55 -6.95
N SER A 337 -0.52 -62.99 -8.04
CA SER A 337 -1.68 -63.51 -8.79
C SER A 337 -1.43 -64.92 -9.38
N PRO A 338 -2.49 -65.66 -9.80
CA PRO A 338 -2.34 -66.89 -10.60
C PRO A 338 -1.45 -66.78 -11.84
N SER A 339 -1.16 -65.56 -12.33
CA SER A 339 -0.19 -65.27 -13.39
C SER A 339 1.28 -65.33 -12.92
N TYR A 340 1.51 -65.16 -11.62
CA TYR A 340 2.83 -65.03 -10.98
C TYR A 340 2.93 -65.86 -9.66
N PRO A 341 2.58 -67.16 -9.67
CA PRO A 341 2.57 -67.97 -8.45
C PRO A 341 3.99 -68.24 -7.91
N CYS A 342 4.09 -68.39 -6.59
CA CYS A 342 5.25 -68.97 -5.94
C CYS A 342 5.40 -70.44 -6.38
N GLU A 343 6.51 -70.75 -7.04
CA GLU A 343 6.82 -72.08 -7.54
C GLU A 343 7.38 -72.96 -6.41
N ASN A 344 7.51 -74.27 -6.64
CA ASN A 344 8.11 -75.21 -5.70
C ASN A 344 7.53 -75.17 -4.27
N GLN A 345 6.21 -74.98 -4.15
CA GLN A 345 5.47 -74.91 -2.87
C GLN A 345 5.86 -73.72 -1.98
N GLY A 346 6.38 -72.64 -2.56
CA GLY A 346 6.59 -71.39 -1.84
C GLY A 346 5.26 -70.80 -1.32
N THR A 347 5.29 -70.24 -0.10
CA THR A 347 4.10 -69.60 0.50
C THR A 347 4.20 -68.09 0.34
N CYS A 348 3.22 -67.46 -0.29
CA CYS A 348 3.18 -65.99 -0.40
C CYS A 348 2.78 -65.39 0.96
N ASN A 349 3.60 -64.48 1.50
CA ASN A 349 3.31 -63.79 2.75
C ASN A 349 2.40 -62.55 2.52
N ALA A 350 1.94 -61.92 3.61
CA ALA A 350 1.07 -60.74 3.56
C ALA A 350 1.69 -59.53 2.84
N ASN A 351 3.01 -59.52 2.64
CA ASN A 351 3.74 -58.47 1.94
C ASN A 351 4.00 -58.84 0.46
N GLY A 352 3.39 -59.92 -0.04
CA GLY A 352 3.53 -60.34 -1.44
C GLY A 352 4.88 -60.98 -1.80
N GLN A 353 5.66 -61.45 -0.82
CA GLN A 353 6.92 -62.15 -1.05
C GLN A 353 6.77 -63.66 -0.91
N CYS A 354 7.37 -64.43 -1.83
CA CYS A 354 7.40 -65.89 -1.75
C CYS A 354 8.41 -66.38 -0.71
N MET A 355 7.91 -67.05 0.33
CA MET A 355 8.73 -67.77 1.29
C MET A 355 9.11 -69.14 0.72
N CYS A 356 10.38 -69.32 0.38
CA CYS A 356 10.85 -70.53 -0.29
C CYS A 356 11.17 -71.67 0.68
N PRO A 357 10.77 -72.91 0.37
CA PRO A 357 11.18 -74.09 1.13
C PRO A 357 12.69 -74.34 1.03
N THR A 358 13.24 -75.05 2.01
CA THR A 358 14.65 -75.39 2.09
C THR A 358 15.14 -76.05 0.79
N GLY A 359 16.19 -75.50 0.18
CA GLY A 359 16.74 -75.97 -1.09
C GLY A 359 16.25 -75.22 -2.32
N TYR A 360 15.42 -74.18 -2.16
CA TYR A 360 14.96 -73.31 -3.25
C TYR A 360 15.23 -71.84 -2.96
N THR A 361 15.48 -71.06 -4.01
CA THR A 361 15.75 -69.61 -3.96
C THR A 361 15.16 -68.88 -5.17
N GLY A 362 15.28 -67.56 -5.20
CA GLY A 362 14.65 -66.68 -6.20
C GLY A 362 13.34 -66.05 -5.73
N ASN A 363 12.91 -64.98 -6.40
CA ASN A 363 11.72 -64.20 -6.05
C ASN A 363 10.38 -64.96 -6.20
N ARG A 364 10.39 -66.11 -6.89
CA ARG A 364 9.26 -67.04 -7.01
C ARG A 364 9.63 -68.46 -6.59
N CYS A 365 10.75 -68.64 -5.88
CA CYS A 365 11.27 -69.96 -5.49
C CYS A 365 11.57 -70.89 -6.68
N GLN A 366 11.82 -70.32 -7.86
CA GLN A 366 12.00 -71.05 -9.11
C GLN A 366 13.37 -71.74 -9.24
N THR A 367 14.33 -71.38 -8.38
CA THR A 367 15.73 -71.83 -8.52
C THR A 367 16.05 -72.89 -7.47
N THR A 368 16.43 -74.08 -7.90
CA THR A 368 16.91 -75.16 -7.01
C THR A 368 18.36 -74.91 -6.60
N VAL A 369 18.64 -74.94 -5.30
CA VAL A 369 19.98 -74.81 -4.73
C VAL A 369 20.70 -76.16 -4.87
N THR A 370 21.48 -76.32 -5.95
CA THR A 370 22.16 -77.58 -6.29
C THR A 370 23.57 -77.73 -5.73
N THR A 371 24.04 -76.80 -4.91
CA THR A 371 25.36 -76.95 -4.25
C THR A 371 25.27 -76.50 -2.80
N LEU A 372 25.28 -77.46 -1.88
CA LEU A 372 25.93 -77.25 -0.60
C LEU A 372 27.42 -77.50 -0.83
N PRO A 373 28.32 -76.51 -0.65
CA PRO A 373 29.69 -76.82 -0.28
C PRO A 373 29.74 -77.11 1.23
N PRO A 374 30.55 -78.09 1.66
CA PRO A 374 30.73 -78.45 3.05
C PRO A 374 31.60 -77.42 3.76
N LEU A 375 31.37 -77.27 5.08
CA LEU A 375 32.34 -76.85 6.09
C LEU A 375 33.34 -75.76 5.68
N LEU A 376 33.02 -74.49 5.97
CA LEU A 376 34.04 -73.50 6.34
C LEU A 376 33.65 -72.88 7.68
N THR A 377 34.58 -73.07 8.60
CA THR A 377 34.54 -72.75 10.03
C THR A 377 34.48 -71.25 10.31
N THR A 378 34.12 -70.92 11.55
CA THR A 378 34.02 -69.62 12.22
C THR A 378 35.33 -68.79 12.29
N ALA A 379 36.09 -68.69 11.20
CA ALA A 379 37.30 -67.88 11.13
C ALA A 379 37.46 -67.23 9.74
N GLN A 380 36.46 -66.47 9.30
CA GLN A 380 36.63 -65.49 8.22
C GLN A 380 35.47 -64.48 8.23
N LEU A 381 35.11 -64.02 9.42
CA LEU A 381 34.56 -62.68 9.56
C LEU A 381 35.76 -61.75 9.69
N THR A 382 35.93 -60.91 8.67
CA THR A 382 36.77 -59.71 8.55
C THR A 382 37.74 -59.77 7.37
N THR A 383 37.62 -58.74 6.55
CA THR A 383 38.52 -58.26 5.50
C THR A 383 38.27 -58.78 4.07
N GLN A 384 37.98 -57.78 3.20
CA GLN A 384 38.00 -57.76 1.74
C GLN A 384 36.79 -58.33 0.98
N ILE A 385 35.75 -57.51 0.88
CA ILE A 385 35.13 -57.28 -0.44
C ILE A 385 35.66 -55.93 -0.90
N PRO A 386 36.53 -55.85 -1.94
CA PRO A 386 36.76 -54.59 -2.64
C PRO A 386 35.42 -54.19 -3.25
N SER A 387 34.98 -52.96 -2.99
CA SER A 387 33.83 -52.38 -3.66
C SER A 387 34.06 -52.44 -5.17
N LEU A 388 33.22 -53.18 -5.88
CA LEU A 388 33.22 -53.34 -7.34
C LEU A 388 32.89 -52.02 -8.09
N ALA A 389 32.86 -50.89 -7.39
CA ALA A 389 32.24 -49.65 -7.82
C ALA A 389 33.21 -48.73 -8.58
N CYS A 390 34.49 -48.69 -8.20
CA CYS A 390 35.54 -47.96 -8.94
C CYS A 390 36.34 -48.85 -9.92
N GLU A 391 36.16 -50.17 -9.90
CA GLU A 391 36.87 -51.10 -10.81
C GLU A 391 36.41 -50.96 -12.28
N SER A 392 35.24 -50.36 -12.51
CA SER A 392 34.71 -50.07 -13.84
C SER A 392 35.11 -48.69 -14.40
N ASP A 393 36.00 -47.95 -13.70
CA ASP A 393 36.42 -46.58 -14.04
C ASP A 393 35.24 -45.67 -14.47
N PRO A 394 34.22 -45.50 -13.62
CA PRO A 394 33.00 -44.78 -14.01
C PRO A 394 33.22 -43.26 -14.21
N CYS A 395 34.27 -42.69 -13.62
CA CYS A 395 34.57 -41.25 -13.70
C CYS A 395 35.29 -40.89 -15.00
N GLN A 396 34.66 -40.05 -15.81
CA GLN A 396 35.14 -39.60 -17.11
C GLN A 396 35.99 -38.33 -16.98
N ASN A 397 36.65 -37.92 -18.08
CA ASN A 397 37.35 -36.63 -18.20
C ASN A 397 38.38 -36.31 -17.09
N GLY A 398 39.11 -37.33 -16.64
CA GLY A 398 40.16 -37.17 -15.63
C GLY A 398 39.65 -37.03 -14.19
N GLY A 399 38.37 -37.36 -13.93
CA GLY A 399 37.82 -37.43 -12.58
C GLY A 399 38.43 -38.56 -11.75
N THR A 400 38.65 -38.31 -10.46
CA THR A 400 39.19 -39.31 -9.51
C THR A 400 38.04 -40.06 -8.84
N CYS A 401 37.98 -41.39 -9.00
CA CYS A 401 36.97 -42.23 -8.36
C CYS A 401 37.30 -42.51 -6.89
N ARG A 402 36.31 -42.39 -6.00
CA ARG A 402 36.40 -42.80 -4.60
C ARG A 402 35.28 -43.78 -4.26
N ASP A 403 35.62 -44.84 -3.54
CA ASP A 403 34.65 -45.81 -3.04
C ASP A 403 33.73 -45.20 -1.98
N GLY A 404 32.42 -45.48 -2.10
CA GLY A 404 31.40 -45.15 -1.11
C GLY A 404 31.07 -46.33 -0.18
N THR A 405 30.13 -46.14 0.74
CA THR A 405 29.60 -47.22 1.60
C THR A 405 28.58 -48.08 0.85
N GLY A 406 28.77 -49.40 0.82
CA GLY A 406 28.01 -50.30 -0.08
C GLY A 406 28.58 -50.25 -1.51
N ASN A 407 27.96 -50.92 -2.49
CA ASN A 407 28.41 -50.91 -3.90
C ASN A 407 28.22 -49.53 -4.60
N SER A 408 28.60 -48.43 -3.94
CA SER A 408 28.45 -47.03 -4.38
C SER A 408 29.83 -46.41 -4.62
N TYR A 409 29.93 -45.44 -5.53
CA TYR A 409 31.14 -44.68 -5.85
C TYR A 409 30.81 -43.18 -5.93
N ASN A 410 31.85 -42.35 -5.83
CA ASN A 410 31.77 -40.90 -6.00
C ASN A 410 32.93 -40.40 -6.87
N CYS A 411 32.64 -39.51 -7.82
CA CYS A 411 33.64 -38.95 -8.73
C CYS A 411 34.05 -37.52 -8.33
N GLU A 412 35.34 -37.29 -8.13
CA GLU A 412 35.92 -35.96 -7.98
C GLU A 412 36.40 -35.45 -9.35
N CYS A 413 35.61 -34.57 -9.97
CA CYS A 413 35.89 -34.12 -11.34
C CYS A 413 37.11 -33.18 -11.42
N ALA A 414 37.90 -33.35 -12.49
CA ALA A 414 38.97 -32.43 -12.84
C ALA A 414 38.41 -31.06 -13.27
N GLY A 415 39.18 -29.99 -13.04
CA GLY A 415 38.73 -28.62 -13.33
C GLY A 415 38.26 -28.44 -14.76
N GLY A 416 37.03 -27.94 -14.93
CA GLY A 416 36.38 -27.81 -16.23
C GLY A 416 35.40 -28.94 -16.60
N TYR A 417 35.07 -29.84 -15.67
CA TYR A 417 34.07 -30.90 -15.86
C TYR A 417 33.14 -31.06 -14.65
N GLN A 418 31.89 -31.48 -14.89
CA GLN A 418 30.84 -31.68 -13.88
C GLN A 418 29.90 -32.84 -14.28
N GLY A 419 29.00 -33.24 -13.37
CA GLY A 419 28.10 -34.40 -13.56
C GLY A 419 28.45 -35.56 -12.62
N LEU A 420 27.57 -36.57 -12.52
CA LEU A 420 27.74 -37.71 -11.60
C LEU A 420 29.00 -38.52 -11.94
N ASN A 421 29.35 -38.58 -13.22
CA ASN A 421 30.49 -39.29 -13.76
C ASN A 421 31.48 -38.34 -14.44
N CYS A 422 31.42 -37.03 -14.15
CA CYS A 422 32.24 -36.01 -14.79
C CYS A 422 32.11 -35.96 -16.32
N GLU A 423 30.96 -36.39 -16.84
CA GLU A 423 30.69 -36.57 -18.27
C GLU A 423 30.42 -35.27 -19.03
N THR A 424 30.16 -34.17 -18.32
CA THR A 424 29.85 -32.88 -18.93
C THR A 424 31.00 -31.90 -18.75
N ALA A 425 31.36 -31.17 -19.82
CA ALA A 425 32.29 -30.05 -19.71
C ALA A 425 31.62 -28.91 -18.95
N ALA A 426 32.24 -28.43 -17.88
CA ALA A 426 31.81 -27.25 -17.15
C ALA A 426 32.13 -26.01 -18.02
N ASP A 427 31.15 -25.59 -18.80
CA ASP A 427 31.22 -24.38 -19.63
C ASP A 427 31.23 -23.14 -18.73
N THR A 428 32.36 -22.44 -18.69
CA THR A 428 32.67 -21.37 -17.73
C THR A 428 31.95 -20.04 -17.97
N CYS A 429 31.06 -19.92 -18.96
CA CYS A 429 30.16 -18.78 -19.09
C CYS A 429 28.78 -19.21 -19.64
N VAL A 430 27.92 -19.95 -18.90
CA VAL A 430 26.47 -19.93 -19.24
C VAL A 430 25.49 -20.08 -18.06
N VAL A 431 24.40 -19.30 -18.18
CA VAL A 431 23.10 -19.24 -17.48
C VAL A 431 23.16 -19.07 -15.95
N GLY A 432 23.33 -17.82 -15.52
CA GLY A 432 23.10 -17.41 -14.13
C GLY A 432 24.11 -16.43 -13.57
N MET A 433 25.25 -16.23 -14.25
CA MET A 433 26.24 -15.22 -13.83
C MET A 433 26.06 -13.91 -14.60
N THR A 434 25.67 -12.87 -13.86
CA THR A 434 25.56 -11.49 -14.35
C THR A 434 26.80 -10.71 -13.90
N CYS A 435 27.70 -10.37 -14.82
CA CYS A 435 28.71 -9.35 -14.54
C CYS A 435 27.98 -8.01 -14.37
N MET A 436 28.04 -7.44 -13.16
CA MET A 436 27.29 -6.23 -12.84
C MET A 436 27.97 -4.99 -13.44
N ASN A 437 27.25 -3.86 -13.47
CA ASN A 437 27.80 -2.54 -13.83
C ASN A 437 28.51 -2.47 -15.20
N GLY A 438 28.00 -3.21 -16.19
CA GLY A 438 28.52 -3.20 -17.56
C GLY A 438 29.79 -4.02 -17.78
N GLY A 439 30.13 -4.94 -16.86
CA GLY A 439 31.24 -5.89 -17.05
C GLY A 439 30.98 -6.95 -18.12
N SER A 440 32.04 -7.47 -18.73
CA SER A 440 31.97 -8.50 -19.81
C SER A 440 32.64 -9.81 -19.39
N CYS A 441 31.99 -10.97 -19.63
CA CYS A 441 32.55 -12.31 -19.37
C CYS A 441 33.68 -12.59 -20.37
N SER A 442 34.86 -12.98 -19.90
CA SER A 442 35.98 -13.35 -20.79
C SER A 442 36.81 -14.49 -20.18
N ALA A 443 36.76 -15.66 -20.81
CA ALA A 443 37.37 -16.91 -20.32
C ALA A 443 38.91 -16.98 -20.46
N SER A 444 39.62 -15.87 -20.66
CA SER A 444 41.03 -15.87 -21.09
C SER A 444 42.04 -15.31 -20.07
N SER A 445 41.62 -14.84 -18.89
CA SER A 445 42.51 -14.09 -17.97
C SER A 445 42.57 -14.60 -16.53
N GLY A 446 41.86 -15.68 -16.18
CA GLY A 446 41.79 -16.18 -14.79
C GLY A 446 40.95 -15.30 -13.85
N GLN A 447 40.31 -14.24 -14.35
CA GLN A 447 39.22 -13.50 -13.70
C GLN A 447 37.92 -13.67 -14.51
N ILE A 448 36.83 -13.92 -13.79
CA ILE A 448 35.52 -14.33 -14.34
C ILE A 448 34.80 -13.16 -15.06
N CYS A 449 34.91 -11.93 -14.56
CA CYS A 449 34.36 -10.72 -15.18
C CYS A 449 35.43 -9.65 -15.44
N VAL A 450 35.38 -9.01 -16.61
CA VAL A 450 36.18 -7.80 -16.93
C VAL A 450 35.32 -6.57 -16.66
N CYS A 451 35.73 -5.72 -15.71
CA CYS A 451 34.92 -4.63 -15.20
C CYS A 451 35.06 -3.31 -15.99
N ALA A 452 33.95 -2.57 -16.08
CA ALA A 452 33.93 -1.22 -16.63
C ALA A 452 34.67 -0.24 -15.69
N ALA A 453 35.14 0.89 -16.23
CA ALA A 453 35.95 1.86 -15.48
C ALA A 453 35.22 2.38 -14.22
N GLY A 454 35.87 2.27 -13.07
CA GLY A 454 35.31 2.66 -11.76
C GLY A 454 34.76 1.49 -10.92
N PHE A 455 34.78 0.26 -11.46
CA PHE A 455 34.29 -0.94 -10.79
C PHE A 455 35.40 -2.01 -10.69
N THR A 456 35.43 -2.73 -9.57
CA THR A 456 36.39 -3.81 -9.31
C THR A 456 35.69 -5.02 -8.69
N GLY A 457 36.42 -6.11 -8.41
CA GLY A 457 35.85 -7.35 -7.84
C GLY A 457 35.57 -8.43 -8.90
N THR A 458 35.31 -9.66 -8.45
CA THR A 458 35.17 -10.83 -9.34
C THR A 458 33.88 -10.81 -10.17
N ASN A 459 32.87 -10.04 -9.75
CA ASN A 459 31.60 -9.82 -10.45
C ASN A 459 31.32 -8.35 -10.80
N CYS A 460 32.33 -7.47 -10.69
CA CYS A 460 32.21 -6.02 -10.93
C CYS A 460 31.19 -5.31 -10.02
N ASP A 461 31.09 -5.80 -8.79
CA ASP A 461 30.15 -5.42 -7.74
C ASP A 461 30.73 -4.45 -6.71
N THR A 462 32.04 -4.15 -6.75
CA THR A 462 32.68 -3.23 -5.81
C THR A 462 32.98 -1.88 -6.46
N THR A 463 32.57 -0.80 -5.79
CA THR A 463 32.96 0.58 -6.12
C THR A 463 33.76 1.16 -4.95
N GLU A 464 35.08 1.28 -5.06
CA GLU A 464 35.75 2.31 -4.26
C GLU A 464 35.59 3.65 -4.96
N THR A 465 34.45 4.30 -4.73
CA THR A 465 34.29 5.71 -5.07
C THR A 465 35.09 6.50 -4.04
N ASN A 466 36.26 7.00 -4.40
CA ASN A 466 36.94 7.99 -3.56
C ASN A 466 36.23 9.34 -3.71
N TYR A 467 35.34 9.65 -2.76
CA TYR A 467 34.50 10.86 -2.75
C TYR A 467 35.30 12.16 -2.57
N CYS A 468 36.62 12.08 -2.37
CA CYS A 468 37.51 13.24 -2.32
C CYS A 468 38.11 13.64 -3.67
N THR A 469 37.89 12.85 -4.74
CA THR A 469 38.40 13.14 -6.09
C THR A 469 37.86 14.44 -6.69
N SER A 470 36.67 14.87 -6.28
CA SER A 470 36.05 16.14 -6.70
C SER A 470 36.54 17.37 -5.91
N ASN A 471 37.49 17.20 -4.98
CA ASN A 471 37.97 18.24 -4.07
C ASN A 471 36.83 19.04 -3.42
N PRO A 472 35.92 18.38 -2.69
CA PRO A 472 34.71 19.02 -2.16
C PRO A 472 35.00 19.98 -0.98
N CYS A 473 36.11 19.80 -0.26
CA CYS A 473 36.53 20.68 0.83
C CYS A 473 37.20 21.94 0.29
N LYS A 474 36.60 23.11 0.55
CA LYS A 474 37.12 24.42 0.12
C LYS A 474 37.92 25.09 1.24
N ASN A 475 38.56 26.22 0.93
CA ASN A 475 39.36 27.02 1.88
C ASN A 475 40.47 26.25 2.61
N GLY A 476 41.08 25.28 1.91
CA GLY A 476 42.20 24.48 2.44
C GLY A 476 41.81 23.42 3.47
N GLY A 477 40.54 23.00 3.52
CA GLY A 477 40.11 21.86 4.32
C GLY A 477 40.62 20.52 3.78
N THR A 478 40.94 19.58 4.67
CA THR A 478 41.41 18.23 4.30
C THR A 478 40.21 17.30 4.10
N CYS A 479 40.12 16.66 2.93
CA CYS A 479 39.07 15.71 2.62
C CYS A 479 39.43 14.30 3.09
N ILE A 480 38.47 13.63 3.72
CA ILE A 480 38.59 12.24 4.19
C ILE A 480 37.39 11.45 3.65
N SER A 481 37.65 10.40 2.88
CA SER A 481 36.63 9.51 2.30
C SER A 481 36.33 8.37 3.29
N ILE A 482 35.07 8.22 3.70
CA ILE A 482 34.63 7.20 4.67
C ILE A 482 33.23 6.70 4.33
N ASN A 483 33.03 5.37 4.33
CA ASN A 483 31.72 4.69 4.25
C ASN A 483 30.70 5.39 3.34
N ASP A 484 30.97 5.42 2.03
CA ASP A 484 30.09 5.97 1.00
C ASP A 484 29.81 7.50 1.07
N ARG A 485 30.67 8.27 1.76
CA ARG A 485 30.61 9.75 1.83
C ARG A 485 32.00 10.38 2.02
N PHE A 486 32.08 11.71 1.91
CA PHE A 486 33.27 12.47 2.31
C PHE A 486 33.00 13.29 3.59
N THR A 487 34.06 13.58 4.34
CA THR A 487 34.04 14.54 5.45
C THR A 487 35.20 15.52 5.30
N CYS A 488 34.95 16.80 5.57
CA CYS A 488 35.97 17.85 5.49
C CYS A 488 36.45 18.27 6.88
N ALA A 489 37.75 18.17 7.12
CA ALA A 489 38.40 18.78 8.27
C ALA A 489 38.74 20.25 7.93
N CYS A 490 37.97 21.19 8.47
CA CYS A 490 38.11 22.61 8.16
C CYS A 490 39.25 23.28 8.94
N LYS A 491 39.91 24.25 8.28
CA LYS A 491 40.94 25.08 8.90
C LYS A 491 40.30 26.18 9.75
N ASN A 492 40.96 26.59 10.84
CA ASN A 492 40.49 27.64 11.75
C ASN A 492 40.00 28.88 11.00
N GLY A 493 38.79 29.35 11.31
CA GLY A 493 38.11 30.41 10.59
C GLY A 493 36.99 29.94 9.67
N TYR A 494 36.88 28.62 9.40
CA TYR A 494 35.88 28.04 8.51
C TYR A 494 35.14 26.85 9.13
N VAL A 495 33.85 26.72 8.84
CA VAL A 495 32.95 25.65 9.30
C VAL A 495 32.00 25.20 8.17
N GLY A 496 31.26 24.11 8.42
CA GLY A 496 30.31 23.50 7.49
C GLY A 496 30.87 22.30 6.74
N GLN A 497 30.00 21.51 6.09
CA GLN A 497 30.35 20.23 5.46
C GLN A 497 31.41 20.34 4.36
N THR A 498 31.54 21.50 3.71
CA THR A 498 32.52 21.78 2.65
C THR A 498 33.50 22.90 3.01
N CYS A 499 33.54 23.33 4.28
CA CYS A 499 34.41 24.40 4.79
C CYS A 499 34.27 25.76 4.07
N THR A 500 33.07 26.08 3.61
CA THR A 500 32.77 27.33 2.89
C THR A 500 32.29 28.46 3.79
N THR A 501 31.86 28.17 5.03
CA THR A 501 31.25 29.17 5.92
C THR A 501 32.30 29.77 6.85
N LEU A 502 32.41 31.11 6.90
CA LEU A 502 33.33 31.82 7.80
C LEU A 502 32.80 31.88 9.24
N THR A 503 33.65 31.62 10.23
CA THR A 503 33.33 31.89 11.64
C THR A 503 33.54 33.39 11.90
N THR A 504 32.48 34.19 11.82
CA THR A 504 32.52 35.59 12.22
C THR A 504 32.63 35.67 13.74
N ASN A 505 33.76 36.16 14.26
CA ASN A 505 33.89 36.55 15.65
C ASN A 505 34.05 38.06 15.76
N GLY A 506 33.12 38.67 16.51
CA GLY A 506 33.10 40.09 16.82
C GLY A 506 32.13 40.43 17.96
N ASN A 507 32.37 39.85 19.14
CA ASN A 507 32.09 40.42 20.48
C ASN A 507 30.62 40.60 20.94
N GLY A 508 30.21 39.90 22.03
CA GLY A 508 28.98 40.21 22.77
C GLY A 508 28.35 39.05 23.53
N THR A 509 28.80 38.84 24.78
CA THR A 509 28.09 38.29 25.96
C THR A 509 26.86 37.37 25.82
N ASN A 510 26.96 36.22 26.50
CA ASN A 510 25.93 35.44 27.20
C ASN A 510 24.91 34.57 26.42
N SER A 511 24.98 33.27 26.76
CA SER A 511 23.89 32.31 26.99
C SER A 511 22.96 31.99 25.81
N GLN A 512 22.86 30.70 25.44
CA GLN A 512 21.64 29.90 25.60
C GLN A 512 21.91 28.43 25.25
N THR A 513 22.14 27.60 26.27
CA THR A 513 21.59 26.24 26.27
C THR A 513 20.08 26.38 26.52
N GLY A 514 19.31 26.60 25.45
CA GLY A 514 17.85 26.73 25.48
C GLY A 514 17.19 25.39 25.19
N LEU A 515 16.86 24.65 26.24
CA LEU A 515 15.82 23.61 26.21
C LEU A 515 14.44 24.32 26.17
N PRO A 516 13.42 23.77 25.48
CA PRO A 516 12.21 24.51 25.15
C PRO A 516 11.31 24.74 26.37
N LEU A 517 10.85 25.99 26.52
CA LEU A 517 9.83 26.44 27.46
C LEU A 517 8.44 25.95 27.02
N GLU A 518 7.97 24.79 27.46
CA GLU A 518 6.55 24.38 27.37
C GLU A 518 6.14 23.32 28.44
N ILE A 519 6.60 23.42 29.70
CA ILE A 519 6.22 22.44 30.77
C ILE A 519 5.54 23.10 32.00
N TRP A 520 5.65 24.42 32.15
CA TRP A 520 5.13 25.11 33.35
C TRP A 520 3.61 25.18 33.43
N TRP A 521 2.90 25.21 32.30
CA TRP A 521 1.43 25.26 32.27
C TRP A 521 0.78 23.91 32.59
N ILE A 522 1.44 22.79 32.28
CA ILE A 522 0.96 21.44 32.64
C ILE A 522 0.99 21.25 34.16
N ALA A 523 2.06 21.71 34.82
CA ALA A 523 2.15 21.72 36.28
C ALA A 523 1.10 22.64 36.93
N LEU A 524 0.80 23.78 36.31
CA LEU A 524 -0.24 24.70 36.76
C LEU A 524 -1.65 24.08 36.64
N ILE A 525 -1.96 23.42 35.51
CA ILE A 525 -3.24 22.74 35.31
C ILE A 525 -3.40 21.58 36.30
N ALA A 526 -2.33 20.81 36.56
CA ALA A 526 -2.36 19.75 37.55
C ALA A 526 -2.62 20.27 38.97
N LEU A 527 -2.00 21.41 39.35
CA LEU A 527 -2.22 22.05 40.66
C LEU A 527 -3.64 22.62 40.80
N ILE A 528 -4.19 23.23 39.75
CA ILE A 528 -5.58 23.72 39.72
C ILE A 528 -6.55 22.54 39.84
N GLY A 529 -6.30 21.44 39.12
CA GLY A 529 -7.10 20.22 39.21
C GLY A 529 -7.10 19.62 40.61
N LEU A 530 -5.93 19.55 41.26
CA LEU A 530 -5.80 19.04 42.63
C LEU A 530 -6.54 19.94 43.64
N LEU A 531 -6.48 21.26 43.47
CA LEU A 531 -7.18 22.22 44.32
C LEU A 531 -8.71 22.07 44.20
N LEU A 532 -9.24 21.89 42.99
CA LEU A 532 -10.68 21.68 42.76
C LEU A 532 -11.17 20.37 43.38
N ILE A 533 -10.36 19.32 43.34
CA ILE A 533 -10.67 18.04 44.01
C ILE A 533 -10.71 18.22 45.53
N ILE A 534 -9.75 18.95 46.11
CA ILE A 534 -9.73 19.23 47.56
C ILE A 534 -10.96 20.05 47.98
N ILE A 535 -11.36 21.05 47.19
CA ILE A 535 -12.57 21.84 47.44
C ILE A 535 -13.82 20.95 47.36
N ALA A 536 -13.93 20.07 46.36
CA ALA A 536 -15.05 19.14 46.23
C ALA A 536 -15.14 18.17 47.44
N ILE A 537 -14.00 17.66 47.91
CA ILE A 537 -13.95 16.81 49.11
C ILE A 537 -14.38 17.61 50.35
N ALA A 538 -13.90 18.84 50.51
CA ALA A 538 -14.31 19.70 51.63
C ALA A 538 -15.81 19.98 51.63
N VAL A 539 -16.40 20.28 50.46
CA VAL A 539 -17.84 20.49 50.31
C VAL A 539 -18.62 19.20 50.64
N CYS A 540 -18.19 18.04 50.11
CA CYS A 540 -18.80 16.75 50.47
C CYS A 540 -18.76 16.49 51.98
N VAL A 541 -17.63 16.75 52.64
CA VAL A 541 -17.51 16.58 54.10
C VAL A 541 -18.42 17.53 54.86
N THR A 542 -18.58 18.78 54.40
CA THR A 542 -19.52 19.73 55.02
C THR A 542 -20.98 19.32 54.83
N VAL A 543 -21.35 18.80 53.66
CA VAL A 543 -22.72 18.34 53.37
C VAL A 543 -23.05 17.09 54.19
N ILE A 544 -22.12 16.16 54.33
CA ILE A 544 -22.26 14.97 55.19
C ILE A 544 -22.41 15.37 56.66
N ARG A 545 -21.65 16.38 57.13
CA ARG A 545 -21.77 16.89 58.51
C ARG A 545 -23.07 17.67 58.77
N SER A 546 -23.70 18.26 57.74
CA SER A 546 -25.00 18.94 57.87
C SER A 546 -26.21 18.00 57.73
N GLY A 547 -25.99 16.74 57.34
CA GLY A 547 -27.06 15.75 57.16
C GLY A 547 -27.49 15.02 58.44
N ASP A 548 -26.84 15.28 59.57
CA ASP A 548 -26.99 14.49 60.81
C ASP A 548 -27.75 15.24 61.92
N SER A 549 -28.57 16.25 61.57
CA SER A 549 -29.28 17.08 62.56
C SER A 549 -30.76 17.33 62.28
N ASP A 550 -31.48 16.43 61.59
CA ASP A 550 -32.96 16.49 61.50
C ASP A 550 -33.62 15.09 61.46
N GLN A 551 -33.34 14.24 62.46
CA GLN A 551 -34.18 13.07 62.77
C GLN A 551 -34.37 12.92 64.28
N ALA A 552 -35.24 13.75 64.86
CA ALA A 552 -35.91 13.43 66.12
C ALA A 552 -37.17 14.29 66.27
N HIS A 553 -38.35 13.77 65.86
CA HIS A 553 -39.57 13.79 66.68
C HIS A 553 -40.82 13.20 65.98
N ILE A 554 -41.40 12.18 66.64
CA ILE A 554 -42.84 11.81 66.71
C ILE A 554 -43.38 10.98 65.53
N ILE A 555 -43.35 9.64 65.59
CA ILE A 555 -44.28 8.70 66.27
C ILE A 555 -45.70 8.67 65.65
N GLY A 556 -46.11 7.49 65.17
CA GLY A 556 -47.44 6.95 65.54
C GLY A 556 -48.44 6.68 64.42
N ASN A 557 -48.32 5.52 63.79
CA ASN A 557 -49.36 4.49 63.73
C ASN A 557 -50.84 4.94 63.58
N ARG A 558 -51.46 4.68 62.42
CA ARG A 558 -52.69 3.86 62.40
C ARG A 558 -53.08 3.33 61.02
N ASN A 559 -53.41 2.05 61.05
CA ASN A 559 -54.06 1.24 60.05
C ASN A 559 -55.44 1.77 59.59
N ALA A 560 -55.70 1.49 58.31
CA ALA A 560 -56.91 0.88 57.76
C ALA A 560 -58.21 1.68 57.52
N LYS A 561 -58.78 1.31 56.36
CA LYS A 561 -60.17 1.34 55.88
C LYS A 561 -60.66 2.57 55.11
N GLY A 562 -61.01 2.29 53.85
CA GLY A 562 -62.38 2.50 53.37
C GLY A 562 -62.57 3.63 52.36
N TYR A 563 -62.72 3.22 51.10
CA TYR A 563 -63.66 3.69 50.05
C TYR A 563 -64.76 4.70 50.46
N PRO A 564 -65.26 5.54 49.54
CA PRO A 564 -65.74 5.17 48.19
C PRO A 564 -64.96 5.76 47.01
#